data_AF-A0A378LR37-F1
#
_entry.id   AF-A0A378LR37-F1
#
_cell.length_a   1.000
_cell.length_b   1.000
_cell.length_c   1.000
_cell.angle_alpha   90.00
_cell.angle_beta   90.00
_cell.angle_gamma   90.00
#
_symmetry.space_group_name_H-M   'P 1'
#
loop_
_entity.id
_entity.type
_entity.pdbx_description
1 polymer ?
#
loop_
_entity_poly.entity_id
_entity_poly.type
_entity_poly.pdbx_seq_one_letter_code
_entity_poly.pdbx_strand_id
1 'polypeptide(L)'
;MKNKKLFQLISAILLGFIISSCHKALPPGEYDSNEVGKVKKVIPGMIISKRPVNLHRNNLGKNANNSIEDTGYNQSRGVEYVIKLNSGGIISVVQAEDLRLKIKQKILVIYGKHTRVVADNGSESF
;
A
#
# COMPACT_ATOMS: atom_id res chain seq x y z
N MET A 1 52.60 -18.14 -11.51
CA MET A 1 51.33 -18.68 -10.96
C MET A 1 50.56 -17.73 -10.01
N LYS A 2 50.92 -16.44 -9.89
CA LYS A 2 50.31 -15.51 -8.91
C LYS A 2 49.08 -14.74 -9.46
N ASN A 3 48.94 -14.65 -10.79
CA ASN A 3 47.99 -13.77 -11.48
C ASN A 3 46.61 -14.43 -11.71
N LYS A 4 46.55 -15.78 -11.67
CA LYS A 4 45.31 -16.56 -11.85
C LYS A 4 44.39 -16.48 -10.63
N LYS A 5 44.97 -16.42 -9.42
CA LYS A 5 44.24 -16.22 -8.17
C LYS A 5 43.62 -14.82 -8.09
N LEU A 6 44.31 -13.82 -8.64
CA LEU A 6 43.83 -12.43 -8.70
C LEU A 6 42.64 -12.29 -9.68
N PHE A 7 42.71 -12.94 -10.84
CA PHE A 7 41.62 -12.94 -11.83
C PHE A 7 40.38 -13.69 -11.34
N GLN A 8 40.56 -14.81 -10.60
CA GLN A 8 39.45 -15.51 -9.94
C GLN A 8 38.78 -14.67 -8.84
N LEU A 9 39.55 -13.86 -8.10
CA LEU A 9 39.02 -12.99 -7.05
C LEU A 9 38.21 -11.82 -7.62
N ILE A 10 38.66 -11.26 -8.75
CA ILE A 10 37.95 -10.18 -9.46
C ILE A 10 36.64 -10.70 -10.09
N SER A 11 36.65 -11.91 -10.66
CA SER A 11 35.45 -12.54 -11.21
C SER A 11 34.41 -12.87 -10.13
N ALA A 12 34.83 -13.18 -8.91
CA ALA A 12 33.93 -13.44 -7.78
C ALA A 12 33.29 -12.16 -7.23
N ILE A 13 34.02 -11.03 -7.24
CA ILE A 13 33.50 -9.72 -6.81
C ILE A 13 32.52 -9.14 -7.83
N LEU A 14 32.75 -9.34 -9.13
CA LEU A 14 31.87 -8.86 -10.19
C LEU A 14 30.51 -9.60 -10.22
N LEU A 15 30.49 -10.87 -9.82
CA LEU A 15 29.27 -11.68 -9.74
C LEU A 15 28.40 -11.33 -8.53
N GLY A 16 28.97 -10.69 -7.50
CA GLY A 16 28.25 -10.27 -6.29
C GLY A 16 27.40 -9.00 -6.45
N PHE A 17 27.58 -8.23 -7.52
CA PHE A 17 26.95 -6.91 -7.69
C PHE A 17 25.56 -6.93 -8.32
N ILE A 18 25.02 -8.10 -8.70
CA ILE A 18 23.82 -8.19 -9.55
C ILE A 18 22.50 -8.30 -8.74
N ILE A 19 22.54 -8.47 -7.42
CA ILE A 19 21.32 -8.86 -6.66
C ILE A 19 20.59 -7.72 -5.93
N SER A 20 20.87 -6.44 -6.22
CA SER A 20 20.12 -5.34 -5.60
C SER A 20 18.87 -4.96 -6.40
N SER A 21 17.85 -5.81 -6.34
CA SER A 21 16.47 -5.42 -6.69
C SER A 21 15.71 -5.12 -5.41
N CYS A 22 15.73 -3.85 -5.00
CA CYS A 22 14.92 -3.35 -3.90
C CYS A 22 13.53 -2.95 -4.43
N HIS A 23 12.51 -3.73 -4.10
CA HIS A 23 11.13 -3.39 -4.43
C HIS A 23 10.60 -2.41 -3.37
N LYS A 24 10.24 -1.18 -3.77
CA LYS A 24 9.65 -0.22 -2.85
C LYS A 24 8.20 -0.62 -2.57
N ALA A 25 7.81 -0.58 -1.29
CA ALA A 25 6.40 -0.65 -0.93
C ALA A 25 5.72 0.60 -1.52
N LEU A 26 4.83 0.37 -2.47
CA LEU A 26 4.14 1.44 -3.21
C LEU A 26 3.36 2.33 -2.22
N PRO A 27 3.57 3.64 -2.19
CA PRO A 27 2.74 4.57 -1.43
C PRO A 27 1.25 4.49 -1.81
N PRO A 28 0.35 4.88 -0.88
CA PRO A 28 -1.07 5.04 -1.20
C PRO A 28 -1.23 6.03 -2.36
N GLY A 29 -1.97 5.63 -3.39
CA GLY A 29 -2.19 6.42 -4.61
C GLY A 29 -1.45 5.92 -5.85
N GLU A 30 -0.45 5.05 -5.70
CA GLU A 30 0.26 4.48 -6.84
C GLU A 30 -0.51 3.29 -7.46
N TYR A 31 -0.42 3.15 -8.77
CA TYR A 31 -1.03 2.05 -9.53
C TYR A 31 0.07 1.15 -10.06
N ASP A 32 -0.20 -0.16 -10.06
CA ASP A 32 0.62 -1.08 -10.83
C ASP A 32 0.39 -0.77 -12.32
N SER A 33 1.48 -0.60 -13.07
CA SER A 33 1.43 -0.42 -14.53
C SER A 33 0.60 -1.51 -15.23
N ASN A 34 0.54 -2.71 -14.66
CA ASN A 34 -0.24 -3.83 -15.16
C ASN A 34 -1.75 -3.71 -14.91
N GLU A 35 -2.19 -2.75 -14.09
CA GLU A 35 -3.60 -2.47 -13.81
C GLU A 35 -4.16 -1.31 -14.65
N VAL A 36 -3.30 -0.60 -15.39
CA VAL A 36 -3.73 0.50 -16.26
C VAL A 36 -4.65 -0.03 -17.36
N GLY A 37 -5.77 0.66 -17.59
CA GLY A 37 -6.76 0.28 -18.61
C GLY A 37 -7.66 -0.90 -18.25
N LYS A 38 -7.50 -1.52 -17.07
CA LYS A 38 -8.37 -2.60 -16.61
C LYS A 38 -9.53 -2.07 -15.78
N VAL A 39 -10.74 -2.59 -16.05
CA VAL A 39 -11.93 -2.27 -15.26
C VAL A 39 -11.83 -2.94 -13.89
N LYS A 40 -12.16 -2.17 -12.84
CA LYS A 40 -12.28 -2.66 -11.47
C LYS A 40 -13.74 -2.74 -11.05
N LYS A 41 -14.06 -3.67 -10.16
CA LYS A 41 -15.37 -3.73 -9.53
C LYS A 41 -15.51 -2.57 -8.54
N VAL A 42 -16.57 -1.77 -8.70
CA VAL A 42 -16.90 -0.65 -7.82
C VAL A 42 -18.27 -0.87 -7.23
N ILE A 43 -18.43 -0.68 -5.92
CA ILE A 43 -19.70 -0.82 -5.22
C ILE A 43 -20.01 0.48 -4.45
N PRO A 44 -21.19 1.08 -4.64
CA PRO A 44 -21.60 2.25 -3.88
C PRO A 44 -21.98 1.88 -2.44
N GLY A 45 -21.73 2.81 -1.52
CA GLY A 45 -22.08 2.66 -0.12
C GLY A 45 -22.04 3.98 0.63
N MET A 46 -22.22 3.89 1.94
CA MET A 46 -22.20 5.02 2.86
C MET A 46 -21.33 4.73 4.07
N ILE A 47 -20.52 5.69 4.49
CA ILE A 47 -19.74 5.59 5.73
C ILE A 47 -20.70 5.68 6.91
N ILE A 48 -20.77 4.63 7.72
CA ILE A 48 -21.58 4.60 8.95
C ILE A 48 -20.74 4.85 10.21
N SER A 49 -19.43 4.59 10.15
CA SER A 49 -18.50 4.91 11.24
C SER A 49 -17.09 5.09 10.70
N LYS A 50 -16.26 5.87 11.40
CA LYS A 50 -14.82 5.94 11.15
C LYS A 50 -14.06 6.07 12.44
N ARG A 51 -12.87 5.47 12.52
CA ARG A 51 -11.96 5.62 13.66
C ARG A 51 -10.50 5.66 13.23
N PRO A 52 -9.64 6.42 13.93
CA PRO A 52 -8.21 6.37 13.70
C PRO A 52 -7.66 5.01 14.15
N VAL A 53 -6.70 4.49 13.40
CA VAL A 53 -5.99 3.23 13.69
C VAL A 53 -4.49 3.40 13.50
N ASN A 54 -3.71 2.63 14.24
CA ASN A 54 -2.27 2.59 14.09
C ASN A 54 -1.90 1.47 13.10
N LEU A 55 -1.23 1.81 12.02
CA LEU A 55 -0.74 0.84 11.05
C LEU A 55 0.65 0.38 11.48
N HIS A 56 0.77 -0.91 11.73
CA HIS A 56 2.05 -1.55 11.98
C HIS A 56 2.62 -1.97 10.63
N ARG A 57 3.75 -1.38 10.25
CA ARG A 57 4.55 -1.93 9.15
C ARG A 57 5.24 -3.18 9.67
N ASN A 58 4.67 -4.35 9.41
CA ASN A 58 5.39 -5.59 9.64
C ASN A 58 6.53 -5.65 8.61
N ASN A 59 7.77 -5.45 9.07
CA ASN A 59 8.96 -5.59 8.24
C ASN A 59 9.27 -7.08 8.02
N LEU A 60 8.31 -7.85 7.51
CA LEU A 60 8.54 -9.22 7.07
C LEU A 60 9.33 -9.14 5.73
N GLY A 61 10.61 -8.84 5.87
CA GLY A 61 11.53 -8.50 4.79
C GLY A 61 12.83 -7.79 5.23
N LYS A 62 13.01 -7.47 6.53
CA LYS A 62 14.26 -6.90 7.05
C LYS A 62 15.29 -8.02 7.25
N ASN A 63 16.14 -8.27 6.26
CA ASN A 63 17.48 -8.77 6.54
C ASN A 63 18.34 -7.58 6.96
N ALA A 64 18.85 -7.65 8.19
CA ALA A 64 19.68 -6.64 8.81
C ALA A 64 20.96 -6.41 7.99
N ASN A 65 21.32 -5.14 7.78
CA ASN A 65 22.68 -4.58 7.85
C ASN A 65 22.67 -3.14 7.34
N ASN A 66 22.42 -2.20 8.26
CA ASN A 66 23.19 -0.97 8.46
C ASN A 66 22.44 -0.08 9.47
N SER A 67 23.14 0.13 10.58
CA SER A 67 22.77 0.88 11.77
C SER A 67 22.66 2.37 11.48
N ILE A 68 21.44 2.84 11.28
CA ILE A 68 20.97 4.12 11.82
C ILE A 68 19.64 3.78 12.48
N GLU A 69 19.65 3.77 13.82
CA GLU A 69 18.44 3.69 14.60
C GLU A 69 17.60 4.94 14.31
N ASP A 70 16.60 4.80 13.45
CA ASP A 70 15.46 5.70 13.51
C ASP A 70 14.63 5.29 14.74
N THR A 71 15.02 5.80 15.91
CA THR A 71 14.28 5.73 17.17
C THR A 71 13.02 6.60 17.14
N GLY A 72 12.42 6.79 15.96
CA GLY A 72 11.08 7.32 15.79
C GLY A 72 10.10 6.19 15.56
N TYR A 73 9.15 6.03 16.48
CA TYR A 73 7.96 5.21 16.32
C TYR A 73 7.17 5.68 15.08
N ASN A 74 7.58 5.25 13.87
CA ASN A 74 6.97 5.56 12.58
C ASN A 74 5.66 4.77 12.43
N GLN A 75 4.72 4.98 13.37
CA GLN A 75 3.35 4.52 13.23
C GLN A 75 2.74 5.31 12.08
N SER A 76 2.65 4.66 10.92
CA SER A 76 1.80 5.17 9.86
C SER A 76 0.38 5.17 10.43
N ARG A 77 -0.23 6.35 10.57
CA ARG A 77 -1.62 6.45 11.03
C ARG A 77 -2.53 6.10 9.86
N GLY A 78 -3.64 5.46 10.16
CA GLY A 78 -4.69 5.18 9.18
C GLY A 78 -6.06 5.51 9.75
N VAL A 79 -7.07 5.40 8.90
CA VAL A 79 -8.47 5.50 9.27
C VAL A 79 -9.17 4.22 8.82
N GLU A 80 -9.88 3.60 9.75
CA GLU A 80 -10.80 2.50 9.45
C GLU A 80 -12.18 3.09 9.18
N TYR A 81 -12.75 2.78 8.03
CA TYR A 81 -14.11 3.14 7.64
C TYR A 81 -15.00 1.91 7.70
N VAL A 82 -16.07 1.99 8.49
CA VAL A 82 -17.18 1.03 8.44
C VAL A 82 -18.21 1.55 7.46
N ILE A 83 -18.53 0.73 6.47
CA ILE A 83 -19.31 1.11 5.30
C ILE A 83 -20.52 0.19 5.21
N LYS A 84 -21.70 0.79 5.09
CA LYS A 84 -22.91 0.09 4.65
C LYS A 84 -22.99 0.19 3.13
N LEU A 85 -22.87 -0.94 2.46
CA LEU A 85 -23.05 -1.05 1.01
C LEU A 85 -24.52 -0.86 0.65
N ASN A 86 -24.81 -0.36 -0.55
CA ASN A 86 -26.19 -0.22 -1.01
C ASN A 86 -26.92 -1.58 -1.14
N SER A 87 -26.17 -2.67 -1.26
CA SER A 87 -26.70 -4.04 -1.20
C SER A 87 -27.18 -4.46 0.20
N GLY A 88 -26.96 -3.65 1.24
CA GLY A 88 -27.32 -3.94 2.63
C GLY A 88 -26.19 -4.54 3.45
N GLY A 89 -25.13 -5.05 2.82
CA GLY A 89 -23.96 -5.60 3.51
C GLY A 89 -23.13 -4.53 4.23
N ILE A 90 -22.40 -4.93 5.27
CA ILE A 90 -21.49 -4.05 6.02
C ILE A 90 -20.06 -4.56 5.85
N ILE A 91 -19.13 -3.65 5.53
CA ILE A 91 -17.71 -3.95 5.40
C ILE A 91 -16.86 -2.95 6.19
N SER A 92 -15.63 -3.36 6.52
CA SER A 92 -14.61 -2.46 7.07
C SER A 92 -13.44 -2.35 6.11
N VAL A 93 -12.96 -1.13 5.87
CA VAL A 93 -11.79 -0.84 5.03
C VAL A 93 -10.87 0.13 5.75
N VAL A 94 -9.59 -0.23 5.84
CA VAL A 94 -8.54 0.63 6.42
C VAL A 94 -7.75 1.29 5.31
N GLN A 95 -7.54 2.61 5.42
CA GLN A 95 -6.67 3.37 4.51
C GLN A 95 -5.64 4.18 5.31
N ALA A 96 -4.45 4.34 4.74
CA ALA A 96 -3.36 5.11 5.35
C ALA A 96 -3.51 6.64 5.17
N GLU A 97 -4.34 7.08 4.22
CA GLU A 97 -4.56 8.49 3.92
C GLU A 97 -5.86 8.98 4.58
N ASP A 98 -5.82 10.16 5.20
CA ASP A 98 -7.04 10.84 5.63
C ASP A 98 -7.64 11.61 4.45
N LEU A 99 -8.46 10.91 3.66
CA LEU A 99 -9.28 11.49 2.59
C LEU A 99 -10.36 12.48 3.12
N ARG A 100 -10.35 12.79 4.42
CA ARG A 100 -11.30 13.67 5.14
C ARG A 100 -12.76 13.30 4.93
N LEU A 101 -13.03 12.04 4.60
CA LEU A 101 -14.37 11.51 4.41
C LEU A 101 -15.17 11.61 5.72
N LYS A 102 -16.45 11.96 5.62
CA LYS A 102 -17.35 12.20 6.75
C LYS A 102 -18.29 11.01 6.97
N ILE A 103 -18.78 10.87 8.20
CA ILE A 103 -19.87 9.93 8.49
C ILE A 103 -21.12 10.37 7.72
N LYS A 104 -21.90 9.41 7.22
CA LYS A 104 -23.04 9.58 6.29
C LYS A 104 -22.68 10.03 4.88
N GLN A 105 -21.39 10.18 4.56
CA GLN A 105 -20.96 10.49 3.21
C GLN A 105 -21.18 9.28 2.28
N LYS A 106 -21.75 9.53 1.09
CA LYS A 106 -21.81 8.55 0.00
C LYS A 106 -20.42 8.37 -0.58
N ILE A 107 -20.04 7.12 -0.79
CA ILE A 107 -18.72 6.72 -1.22
C ILE A 107 -18.81 5.60 -2.25
N LEU A 108 -17.70 5.42 -2.95
CA LEU A 108 -17.49 4.28 -3.84
C LEU A 108 -16.36 3.41 -3.27
N VAL A 109 -16.63 2.11 -3.18
CA VAL A 109 -15.64 1.10 -2.79
C VAL A 109 -15.07 0.47 -4.04
N ILE A 110 -13.80 0.70 -4.32
CA ILE A 110 -13.08 0.18 -5.48
C ILE A 110 -12.29 -1.05 -5.06
N TYR A 111 -12.68 -2.21 -5.57
CA TYR A 111 -11.99 -3.49 -5.33
C TYR A 111 -10.77 -3.65 -6.25
N GLY A 112 -9.71 -4.26 -5.73
CA GLY A 112 -8.49 -4.58 -6.47
C GLY A 112 -7.44 -5.20 -5.55
N LYS A 113 -6.17 -5.18 -5.94
CA LYS A 113 -5.04 -5.60 -5.09
C LYS A 113 -5.02 -4.85 -3.75
N HIS A 114 -5.40 -3.57 -3.78
CA HIS A 114 -5.66 -2.76 -2.60
C HIS A 114 -7.04 -2.12 -2.75
N THR A 115 -7.91 -2.35 -1.76
CA THR A 115 -9.23 -1.72 -1.73
C THR A 115 -9.09 -0.23 -1.44
N ARG A 116 -9.85 0.60 -2.15
CA ARG A 116 -9.87 2.05 -1.96
C ARG A 116 -11.30 2.53 -1.73
N VAL A 117 -11.45 3.48 -0.82
CA VAL A 117 -12.71 4.20 -0.59
C VAL A 117 -12.52 5.61 -1.10
N VAL A 118 -13.44 6.10 -1.91
CA VAL A 118 -13.40 7.46 -2.47
C VAL A 118 -14.76 8.14 -2.31
N ALA A 119 -14.76 9.46 -2.24
CA ALA A 119 -15.99 10.25 -2.21
C ALA A 119 -16.81 10.01 -3.49
N ASP A 120 -18.12 9.84 -3.33
CA ASP A 120 -19.04 9.81 -4.47
C ASP A 120 -19.57 11.23 -4.72
N ASN A 121 -19.02 11.88 -5.76
CA ASN A 121 -19.30 13.28 -6.09
C ASN A 121 -20.26 13.44 -7.29
N GLY A 122 -20.85 12.36 -7.83
CA GLY A 122 -21.58 12.47 -9.08
C GLY A 122 -22.43 11.27 -9.50
N SER A 123 -22.59 10.23 -8.68
CA SER A 123 -23.47 9.12 -9.04
C SER A 123 -24.96 9.46 -9.01
N GLU A 124 -25.35 10.57 -8.38
CA GLU A 124 -26.76 11.00 -8.26
C GLU A 124 -27.24 11.90 -9.40
N SER A 125 -26.35 12.34 -10.28
CA SER A 125 -26.67 13.24 -11.40
C SER A 125 -27.06 12.52 -12.69
N PHE A 126 -27.23 11.20 -12.66
CA PHE A 126 -27.62 10.34 -13.78
C PHE A 126 -28.72 9.38 -13.35
#